data_AF-A0A812MQ75-F1
#
_entry.id   AF-A0A812MQ75-F1
#
_cell.length_a   1.000
_cell.length_b   1.000
_cell.length_c   1.000
_cell.angle_alpha   90.00
_cell.angle_beta   90.00
_cell.angle_gamma   90.00
#
_symmetry.space_group_name_H-M   'P 1'
#
loop_
_entity.id
_entity.type
_entity.pdbx_description
1 polymer ?
#
loop_
_entity_poly.entity_id
_entity_poly.type
_entity_poly.pdbx_seq_one_letter_code
_entity_poly.pdbx_strand_id
1 'polypeptide(L)'
;MSRQAALLRLLPPFVGRRQSIERKQSVVVSGTSEVQELHTPEWIPAWFFSQGWCVPDEVKEMMLEKQKEEQLGGKLTFFDVAGPPVRFLWWATVLYWCYTVLLPGLAFTFTECSGNGQMMATYASWLWASCVPVFAGMFIIQWWCLMYTIVPMVQWLEFLPVGPIKQPPFWLWLGYNMTMSAITMTDVVTQGFFLASSLRMFTCQGWHHLDVAWQAVWSQSILHWIPLGTNLRLVLVLPWVVLLIQLPFFVFSVLPVRVCSEGNCVAYECRAEKNGYYAVGSTQRIWHADALKPLARLNRMALLNDGQFQWSVARAAWQTLHPAADKTPLEEVARQLHILKMEMRQLILRASLFILCQNCTRLEVQTTFFALARMARWKGDLWQDGLSLALTHLASLYELFSLAGNVWKVRDLKLEAQLYAQQQVEATDEGSAKAEAERQHAAVKEEVREIWHREVSILLVVCFAFIVQVHAGVKLVAALFWCPDAVWNFPNRCVDVPNF
;
A
#
# COMPACT_ATOMS: atom_id res chain seq x y z
N MET A 1 4.17 39.30 21.99
CA MET A 1 4.49 38.67 20.70
C MET A 1 5.47 37.53 20.95
N SER A 2 4.99 36.29 20.92
CA SER A 2 5.67 35.11 21.43
C SER A 2 6.62 34.47 20.38
N ARG A 3 7.58 33.68 20.86
CA ARG A 3 8.56 32.91 20.05
C ARG A 3 7.92 32.04 18.94
N GLN A 4 6.61 31.78 18.97
CA GLN A 4 5.89 31.07 17.90
C GLN A 4 5.79 31.87 16.60
N ALA A 5 5.68 33.20 16.66
CA ALA A 5 5.62 34.04 15.45
C ALA A 5 6.95 34.05 14.67
N ALA A 6 8.08 33.79 15.35
CA ALA A 6 9.38 33.66 14.71
C ALA A 6 9.56 32.30 14.02
N LEU A 7 8.95 31.23 14.55
CA LEU A 7 8.99 29.90 13.96
C LEU A 7 8.16 29.81 12.67
N LEU A 8 7.06 30.58 12.61
CA LEU A 8 6.22 30.73 11.41
C LEU A 8 6.91 31.44 10.24
N ARG A 9 7.98 32.21 10.48
CA ARG A 9 8.77 32.88 9.43
C ARG A 9 9.89 32.02 8.85
N LEU A 10 10.23 30.91 9.49
CA LEU A 10 11.31 30.00 9.05
C LEU A 10 10.78 28.82 8.21
N LEU A 11 9.47 28.60 8.18
CA LEU A 11 8.87 27.68 7.22
C LEU A 11 8.90 28.37 5.84
N PRO A 12 9.43 27.70 4.79
CA PRO A 12 9.44 28.29 3.46
C PRO A 12 8.02 28.68 3.08
N PRO A 13 7.76 29.93 2.66
CA PRO A 13 6.44 30.33 2.25
C PRO A 13 6.08 29.49 1.03
N PHE A 14 5.07 28.63 1.19
CA PHE A 14 4.45 27.89 0.07
C PHE A 14 3.58 28.88 -0.74
N VAL A 15 4.23 29.88 -1.32
CA VAL A 15 3.65 30.87 -2.24
C VAL A 15 3.46 30.30 -3.64
N GLY A 16 3.91 29.06 -3.90
CA GLY A 16 3.73 28.39 -5.19
C GLY A 16 2.28 28.03 -5.55
N ARG A 17 1.35 27.94 -4.59
CA ARG A 17 -0.02 27.45 -4.85
C ARG A 17 -1.06 28.54 -5.09
N ARG A 18 -0.82 29.77 -4.63
CA ARG A 18 -1.79 30.87 -4.78
C ARG A 18 -1.68 31.59 -6.13
N GLN A 19 -0.47 31.69 -6.70
CA GLN A 19 -0.25 32.46 -7.93
C GLN A 19 -0.64 31.76 -9.23
N SER A 20 -0.79 30.42 -9.27
CA SER A 20 -1.24 29.76 -10.51
C SER A 20 -2.75 29.82 -10.72
N ILE A 21 -3.54 30.01 -9.65
CA ILE A 21 -5.01 30.03 -9.72
C ILE A 21 -5.54 31.42 -10.12
N GLU A 22 -4.90 32.51 -9.67
CA GLU A 22 -5.38 33.87 -10.00
C GLU A 22 -5.01 34.35 -11.41
N ARG A 23 -4.10 33.68 -12.14
CA ARG A 23 -3.60 34.17 -13.44
C ARG A 23 -4.35 33.72 -14.69
N LYS A 24 -5.47 32.98 -14.58
CA LYS A 24 -6.16 32.41 -15.76
C LYS A 24 -7.69 32.58 -15.80
N GLN A 25 -8.28 33.54 -15.08
CA GLN A 25 -9.72 33.85 -15.16
C GLN A 25 -10.03 35.16 -15.91
N SER A 26 -9.51 35.31 -17.13
CA SER A 26 -10.08 36.28 -18.09
C SER A 26 -10.18 35.64 -19.47
N VAL A 27 -11.29 34.94 -19.71
CA VAL A 27 -11.68 34.51 -21.06
C VAL A 27 -13.05 35.12 -21.32
N VAL A 28 -13.05 36.16 -22.15
CA VAL A 28 -14.25 36.76 -22.75
C VAL A 28 -14.74 35.78 -23.82
N VAL A 29 -15.90 35.16 -23.60
CA VAL A 29 -16.51 34.21 -24.52
C VAL A 29 -17.28 34.97 -25.60
N SER A 30 -16.79 34.89 -26.85
CA SER A 30 -17.51 35.32 -28.05
C SER A 30 -17.83 34.11 -28.94
N GLY A 31 -19.06 33.63 -28.86
CA GLY A 31 -19.91 33.39 -30.04
C GLY A 31 -19.61 32.24 -31.02
N THR A 32 -18.70 31.30 -30.75
CA THR A 32 -18.58 30.07 -31.55
C THR A 32 -18.59 28.85 -30.64
N SER A 33 -19.33 27.78 -31.00
CA SER A 33 -19.32 26.47 -30.32
C SER A 33 -17.97 25.77 -30.49
N GLU A 34 -16.92 26.39 -29.97
CA GLU A 34 -15.61 25.82 -29.81
C GLU A 34 -15.74 24.77 -28.69
N VAL A 35 -15.48 23.51 -29.04
CA VAL A 35 -15.39 22.42 -28.07
C VAL A 35 -14.34 22.86 -27.06
N GLN A 36 -14.77 23.27 -25.87
CA GLN A 36 -13.88 23.78 -24.84
C GLN A 36 -12.86 22.69 -24.55
N GLU A 37 -11.61 22.88 -25.01
CA GLU A 37 -10.56 21.89 -24.86
C GLU A 37 -10.43 21.56 -23.37
N LEU A 38 -10.71 20.30 -23.05
CA LEU A 38 -10.56 19.78 -21.71
C LEU A 38 -9.12 20.09 -21.27
N HIS A 39 -8.93 20.84 -20.19
CA HIS A 39 -7.61 21.24 -19.73
C HIS A 39 -6.84 20.00 -19.27
N THR A 40 -6.15 19.35 -20.21
CA THR A 40 -5.33 18.17 -19.95
C THR A 40 -4.03 18.63 -19.30
N PRO A 41 -3.60 18.00 -18.20
CA PRO A 41 -2.29 18.28 -17.61
C PRO A 41 -1.19 17.97 -18.63
N GLU A 42 -0.22 18.88 -18.76
CA GLU A 42 0.86 18.80 -19.76
C GLU A 42 1.69 17.52 -19.67
N TRP A 43 1.74 16.88 -18.50
CA TRP A 43 2.52 15.65 -18.28
C TRP A 43 1.81 14.37 -18.73
N ILE A 44 0.49 14.43 -19.00
CA ILE A 44 -0.27 13.30 -19.57
C ILE A 44 -0.30 13.47 -21.10
N PRO A 45 0.11 12.45 -21.86
CA PRO A 45 0.04 12.52 -23.31
C PRO A 45 -1.39 12.74 -23.80
N ALA A 46 -1.59 13.66 -24.76
CA ALA A 46 -2.91 13.97 -25.32
C ALA A 46 -3.63 12.74 -25.88
N TRP A 47 -2.88 11.76 -26.42
CA TRP A 47 -3.45 10.50 -26.91
C TRP A 47 -4.17 9.70 -25.82
N PHE A 48 -3.85 9.91 -24.54
CA PHE A 48 -4.54 9.26 -23.42
C PHE A 48 -6.00 9.69 -23.29
N PHE A 49 -6.37 10.86 -23.83
CA PHE A 49 -7.74 11.35 -23.86
C PHE A 49 -8.40 11.16 -25.23
N SER A 50 -7.67 10.67 -26.23
CA SER A 50 -8.18 10.44 -27.58
C SER A 50 -9.20 9.27 -27.64
N GLN A 51 -10.08 9.30 -28.63
CA GLN A 51 -11.11 8.27 -28.81
C GLN A 51 -10.47 6.89 -29.06
N GLY A 52 -10.81 5.91 -28.22
CA GLY A 52 -10.64 4.49 -28.53
C GLY A 52 -9.73 3.67 -27.62
N TRP A 53 -8.82 4.27 -26.83
CA TRP A 53 -7.78 3.46 -26.18
C TRP A 53 -7.61 3.63 -24.67
N CYS A 54 -8.15 4.69 -24.06
CA CYS A 54 -7.81 5.02 -22.69
C CYS A 54 -8.98 5.27 -21.74
N VAL A 55 -9.51 6.49 -21.70
CA VAL A 55 -10.59 6.81 -20.78
C VAL A 55 -11.94 6.26 -21.30
N PRO A 56 -12.75 5.55 -20.49
CA PRO A 56 -14.07 5.07 -20.88
C PRO A 56 -15.00 6.23 -21.23
N ASP A 57 -15.93 6.03 -22.18
CA ASP A 57 -16.80 7.09 -22.66
C ASP A 57 -17.74 7.63 -21.56
N GLU A 58 -18.23 6.76 -20.68
CA GLU A 58 -18.99 7.13 -19.47
C GLU A 58 -18.22 8.14 -18.59
N VAL A 59 -16.91 7.98 -18.45
CA VAL A 59 -16.08 8.91 -17.67
C VAL A 59 -15.97 10.24 -18.40
N LYS A 60 -15.80 10.25 -19.73
CA LYS A 60 -15.75 11.48 -20.53
C LYS A 60 -17.06 12.26 -20.47
N GLU A 61 -18.19 11.56 -20.59
CA GLU A 61 -19.53 12.15 -20.46
C GLU A 61 -19.68 12.81 -19.09
N MET A 62 -19.29 12.12 -18.01
CA MET A 62 -19.31 12.70 -16.66
C MET A 62 -18.40 13.92 -16.52
N MET A 63 -17.25 13.97 -17.19
CA MET A 63 -16.40 15.17 -17.21
C MET A 63 -17.12 16.36 -17.85
N LEU A 64 -17.76 16.14 -19.01
CA LEU A 64 -18.51 17.17 -19.71
C LEU A 64 -19.71 17.67 -18.89
N GLU A 65 -20.40 16.78 -18.19
CA GLU A 65 -21.47 17.15 -17.27
C GLU A 65 -20.94 17.95 -16.08
N LYS A 66 -19.86 17.48 -15.42
CA LYS A 66 -19.27 18.19 -14.29
C LYS A 66 -18.77 19.57 -14.67
N GLN A 67 -18.22 19.74 -15.87
CA GLN A 67 -17.79 21.05 -16.36
C GLN A 67 -18.94 22.05 -16.49
N LYS A 68 -20.18 21.58 -16.69
CA LYS A 68 -21.41 22.41 -16.66
C LYS A 68 -21.89 22.69 -15.24
N GLU A 69 -21.56 21.83 -14.27
CA GLU A 69 -21.88 22.02 -12.85
C GLU A 69 -20.82 22.91 -12.17
N GLU A 70 -21.07 24.23 -12.09
CA GLU A 70 -20.14 25.20 -11.47
C GLU A 70 -19.76 24.89 -10.01
N GLN A 71 -20.57 24.08 -9.30
CA GLN A 71 -20.50 23.89 -7.83
C GLN A 71 -19.23 23.18 -7.30
N LEU A 72 -18.44 22.51 -8.14
CA LEU A 72 -17.24 21.75 -7.73
C LEU A 72 -15.98 22.08 -8.55
N GLY A 73 -16.00 23.20 -9.27
CA GLY A 73 -14.94 23.53 -10.25
C GLY A 73 -14.79 22.46 -11.35
N GLY A 74 -15.86 21.70 -11.61
CA GLY A 74 -15.92 20.67 -12.65
C GLY A 74 -15.02 19.44 -12.47
N LYS A 75 -14.49 19.19 -11.26
CA LYS A 75 -13.60 18.04 -11.01
C LYS A 75 -14.38 16.77 -10.68
N LEU A 76 -13.99 15.65 -11.26
CA LEU A 76 -14.45 14.31 -10.89
C LEU A 76 -13.75 13.83 -9.62
N THR A 77 -14.44 12.98 -8.86
CA THR A 77 -13.92 12.32 -7.65
C THR A 77 -13.95 10.79 -7.85
N PHE A 78 -13.24 10.02 -7.00
CA PHE A 78 -13.42 8.56 -7.01
C PHE A 78 -14.85 8.12 -6.68
N PHE A 79 -15.67 8.94 -6.01
CA PHE A 79 -17.07 8.59 -5.79
C PHE A 79 -17.87 8.56 -7.10
N ASP A 80 -17.42 9.28 -8.13
CA ASP A 80 -18.06 9.29 -9.43
C ASP A 80 -17.69 8.05 -10.27
N VAL A 81 -16.47 7.52 -10.11
CA VAL A 81 -15.91 6.53 -11.06
C VAL A 81 -15.55 5.17 -10.46
N ALA A 82 -15.57 4.99 -9.13
CA ALA A 82 -14.98 3.80 -8.50
C ALA A 82 -15.83 2.52 -8.62
N GLY A 83 -17.12 2.61 -8.99
CA GLY A 83 -18.01 1.44 -9.12
C GLY A 83 -17.43 0.34 -10.02
N PRO A 84 -17.17 0.62 -11.32
CA PRO A 84 -16.67 -0.40 -12.23
C PRO A 84 -15.29 -0.96 -11.82
N PRO A 85 -14.30 -0.14 -11.42
CA PRO A 85 -13.05 -0.64 -10.85
C PRO A 85 -13.21 -1.60 -9.68
N VAL A 86 -14.10 -1.33 -8.72
CA VAL A 86 -14.34 -2.23 -7.59
C VAL A 86 -14.87 -3.59 -8.07
N ARG A 87 -15.76 -3.60 -9.07
CA ARG A 87 -16.24 -4.84 -9.69
C ARG A 87 -15.10 -5.65 -10.32
N PHE A 88 -14.19 -5.01 -11.04
CA PHE A 88 -13.03 -5.70 -11.61
C PHE A 88 -12.06 -6.20 -10.54
N LEU A 89 -11.85 -5.43 -9.47
CA LEU A 89 -10.99 -5.83 -8.37
C LEU A 89 -11.49 -7.08 -7.63
N TRP A 90 -12.81 -7.31 -7.56
CA TRP A 90 -13.35 -8.56 -7.03
C TRP A 90 -12.88 -9.78 -7.82
N TRP A 91 -12.87 -9.69 -9.16
CA TRP A 91 -12.34 -10.75 -10.01
C TRP A 91 -10.84 -10.96 -9.79
N ALA A 92 -10.07 -9.88 -9.70
CA ALA A 92 -8.65 -9.96 -9.35
C ALA A 92 -8.43 -10.61 -7.99
N THR A 93 -9.28 -10.31 -6.99
CA THR A 93 -9.20 -10.92 -5.66
C THR A 93 -9.48 -12.42 -5.69
N VAL A 94 -10.50 -12.86 -6.44
CA VAL A 94 -10.77 -14.30 -6.61
C VAL A 94 -9.59 -15.00 -7.29
N LEU A 95 -9.10 -14.44 -8.41
CA LEU A 95 -7.96 -14.98 -9.15
C LEU A 95 -6.71 -15.08 -8.26
N TYR A 96 -6.37 -13.98 -7.59
CA TYR A 96 -5.23 -13.89 -6.68
C TYR A 96 -5.34 -14.87 -5.51
N TRP A 97 -6.54 -15.00 -4.92
CA TRP A 97 -6.76 -15.88 -3.78
C TRP A 97 -6.64 -17.36 -4.16
N CYS A 98 -7.34 -17.78 -5.22
CA CYS A 98 -7.23 -19.13 -5.75
C CYS A 98 -5.76 -19.48 -6.04
N TYR A 99 -5.03 -18.56 -6.66
CA TYR A 99 -3.63 -18.77 -6.97
C TYR A 99 -2.74 -18.86 -5.71
N THR A 100 -2.93 -17.97 -4.73
CA THR A 100 -2.19 -17.97 -3.46
C THR A 100 -2.36 -19.26 -2.66
N VAL A 101 -3.56 -19.87 -2.72
CA VAL A 101 -3.88 -21.13 -2.04
C VAL A 101 -3.36 -22.34 -2.82
N LEU A 102 -3.55 -22.37 -4.14
CA LEU A 102 -3.22 -23.53 -4.97
C LEU A 102 -1.71 -23.64 -5.25
N LEU A 103 -1.00 -22.52 -5.41
CA LEU A 103 0.40 -22.52 -5.81
C LEU A 103 1.32 -23.32 -4.86
N PRO A 104 1.29 -23.15 -3.53
CA PRO A 104 2.12 -23.95 -2.64
C PRO A 104 1.84 -25.45 -2.74
N GLY A 105 0.56 -25.83 -2.89
CA GLY A 105 0.15 -27.22 -3.05
C GLY A 105 0.68 -27.82 -4.35
N LEU A 106 0.50 -27.11 -5.47
CA LEU A 106 1.02 -27.52 -6.77
C LEU A 106 2.56 -27.61 -6.73
N ALA A 107 3.24 -26.58 -6.24
CA ALA A 107 4.68 -26.54 -6.13
C ALA A 107 5.21 -27.70 -5.27
N PHE A 108 4.56 -28.01 -4.14
CA PHE A 108 4.96 -29.12 -3.27
C PHE A 108 4.97 -30.47 -4.02
N THR A 109 3.97 -30.73 -4.88
CA THR A 109 3.89 -31.97 -5.67
C THR A 109 5.02 -32.11 -6.70
N PHE A 110 5.52 -30.99 -7.21
CA PHE A 110 6.60 -30.92 -8.19
C PHE A 110 7.94 -30.49 -7.57
N THR A 111 8.05 -30.58 -6.25
CA THR A 111 9.31 -30.34 -5.54
C THR A 111 9.97 -31.67 -5.22
N GLU A 112 11.25 -31.79 -5.53
CA GLU A 112 12.07 -32.98 -5.31
C GLU A 112 13.16 -32.72 -4.27
N CYS A 113 13.49 -33.73 -3.48
CA CYS A 113 14.62 -33.67 -2.56
C CYS A 113 15.92 -33.76 -3.38
N SER A 114 16.77 -32.75 -3.26
CA SER A 114 18.00 -32.61 -4.04
C SER A 114 19.20 -32.28 -3.13
N GLY A 115 20.41 -32.42 -3.68
CA GLY A 115 21.66 -32.15 -2.97
C GLY A 115 22.30 -33.37 -2.31
N ASN A 116 23.53 -33.19 -1.81
CA ASN A 116 24.25 -34.22 -1.05
C ASN A 116 23.47 -34.52 0.23
N GLY A 117 23.18 -35.80 0.48
CA GLY A 117 22.34 -36.19 1.64
C GLY A 117 20.86 -35.81 1.53
N GLN A 118 20.40 -35.33 0.36
CA GLN A 118 19.00 -34.94 0.12
C GLN A 118 18.47 -33.99 1.21
N MET A 119 19.25 -32.99 1.63
CA MET A 119 18.87 -32.10 2.73
C MET A 119 17.94 -30.95 2.31
N MET A 120 17.95 -30.58 1.02
CA MET A 120 17.21 -29.44 0.48
C MET A 120 16.19 -29.89 -0.56
N ALA A 121 15.15 -29.10 -0.78
CA ALA A 121 14.14 -29.41 -1.77
C ALA A 121 14.11 -28.34 -2.87
N THR A 122 14.07 -28.77 -4.14
CA THR A 122 13.99 -27.88 -5.31
C THR A 122 12.68 -28.05 -6.03
N TYR A 123 12.11 -26.95 -6.48
CA TYR A 123 10.93 -26.95 -7.33
C TYR A 123 11.36 -26.80 -8.78
N ALA A 124 10.54 -27.33 -9.70
CA ALA A 124 10.83 -27.24 -11.12
C ALA A 124 10.62 -25.80 -11.66
N SER A 125 11.60 -25.26 -12.38
CA SER A 125 11.57 -23.87 -12.88
C SER A 125 10.39 -23.57 -13.83
N TRP A 126 9.84 -24.58 -14.51
CA TRP A 126 8.67 -24.39 -15.38
C TRP A 126 7.42 -23.93 -14.60
N LEU A 127 7.37 -24.12 -13.28
CA LEU A 127 6.27 -23.61 -12.44
C LEU A 127 6.13 -22.08 -12.56
N TRP A 128 7.22 -21.36 -12.86
CA TRP A 128 7.16 -19.92 -13.14
C TRP A 128 6.31 -19.58 -14.37
N ALA A 129 6.21 -20.47 -15.36
CA ALA A 129 5.35 -20.26 -16.52
C ALA A 129 3.86 -20.19 -16.13
N SER A 130 3.45 -20.87 -15.06
CA SER A 130 2.08 -20.78 -14.53
C SER A 130 1.73 -19.40 -13.97
N CYS A 131 2.74 -18.60 -13.61
CA CYS A 131 2.55 -17.23 -13.11
C CYS A 131 2.12 -16.27 -14.23
N VAL A 132 2.57 -16.52 -15.47
CA VAL A 132 2.37 -15.62 -16.62
C VAL A 132 0.89 -15.31 -16.89
N PRO A 133 -0.01 -16.30 -17.04
CA PRO A 133 -1.43 -16.01 -17.28
C PRO A 133 -2.09 -15.27 -16.11
N VAL A 134 -1.71 -15.60 -14.87
CA VAL A 134 -2.24 -14.93 -13.67
C VAL A 134 -1.81 -13.46 -13.64
N PHE A 135 -0.53 -13.19 -13.86
CA PHE A 135 0.00 -11.82 -13.89
C PHE A 135 -0.59 -11.02 -15.04
N ALA A 136 -0.71 -11.62 -16.23
CA ALA A 136 -1.36 -10.97 -17.37
C ALA A 136 -2.80 -10.58 -17.04
N GLY A 137 -3.59 -11.48 -16.45
CA GLY A 137 -4.95 -11.19 -16.00
C GLY A 137 -5.02 -10.07 -14.96
N MET A 138 -4.12 -10.10 -13.96
CA MET A 138 -4.03 -9.06 -12.93
C MET A 138 -3.65 -7.69 -13.52
N PHE A 139 -2.69 -7.64 -14.46
CA PHE A 139 -2.30 -6.40 -15.14
C PHE A 139 -3.40 -5.84 -16.02
N ILE A 140 -4.14 -6.68 -16.74
CA ILE A 140 -5.30 -6.25 -17.54
C ILE A 140 -6.35 -5.61 -16.63
N ILE A 141 -6.71 -6.27 -15.51
CA ILE A 141 -7.66 -5.74 -14.55
C ILE A 141 -7.15 -4.42 -13.94
N GLN A 142 -5.88 -4.37 -13.56
CA GLN A 142 -5.25 -3.17 -12.99
C GLN A 142 -5.27 -2.01 -13.98
N TRP A 143 -4.99 -2.28 -15.25
CA TRP A 143 -5.06 -1.32 -16.34
C TRP A 143 -6.48 -0.79 -16.54
N TRP A 144 -7.48 -1.66 -16.59
CA TRP A 144 -8.89 -1.22 -16.66
C TRP A 144 -9.29 -0.37 -15.46
N CYS A 145 -8.91 -0.76 -14.24
CA CYS A 145 -9.16 0.06 -13.05
C CYS A 145 -8.48 1.43 -13.14
N LEU A 146 -7.25 1.48 -13.69
CA LEU A 146 -6.53 2.73 -13.89
C LEU A 146 -7.28 3.66 -14.83
N MET A 147 -7.88 3.15 -15.90
CA MET A 147 -8.59 3.98 -16.89
C MET A 147 -9.75 4.79 -16.32
N TYR A 148 -10.48 4.23 -15.36
CA TYR A 148 -11.52 4.96 -14.66
C TYR A 148 -10.94 5.93 -13.62
N THR A 149 -9.86 5.54 -12.94
CA THR A 149 -9.37 6.24 -11.74
C THR A 149 -8.32 7.31 -12.03
N ILE A 150 -7.62 7.23 -13.15
CA ILE A 150 -6.55 8.18 -13.49
C ILE A 150 -7.06 9.60 -13.66
N VAL A 151 -8.25 9.79 -14.24
CA VAL A 151 -8.82 11.13 -14.46
C VAL A 151 -9.03 11.89 -13.15
N PRO A 152 -9.82 11.39 -12.18
CA PRO A 152 -9.95 12.07 -10.89
C PRO A 152 -8.63 12.08 -10.12
N MET A 153 -7.76 11.08 -10.27
CA MET A 153 -6.45 11.14 -9.62
C MET A 153 -5.68 12.39 -10.06
N VAL A 154 -5.67 12.69 -11.36
CA VAL A 154 -4.86 13.75 -11.93
C VAL A 154 -5.53 15.13 -11.85
N GLN A 155 -6.86 15.21 -11.85
CA GLN A 155 -7.56 16.48 -11.60
C GLN A 155 -7.32 17.00 -10.17
N TRP A 156 -7.06 16.09 -9.24
CA TRP A 156 -6.82 16.40 -7.82
C TRP A 156 -5.34 16.45 -7.46
N LEU A 157 -4.50 15.68 -8.15
CA LEU A 157 -3.06 15.62 -7.96
C LEU A 157 -2.39 16.22 -9.18
N GLU A 158 -1.78 17.39 -9.02
CA GLU A 158 -1.03 18.05 -10.11
C GLU A 158 0.01 17.11 -10.72
N PHE A 159 0.69 16.31 -9.88
CA PHE A 159 1.69 15.32 -10.27
C PHE A 159 1.64 14.11 -9.35
N LEU A 160 2.09 12.96 -9.88
CA LEU A 160 2.27 11.73 -9.12
C LEU A 160 3.78 11.47 -8.92
N PRO A 161 4.34 11.74 -7.74
CA PRO A 161 5.79 11.63 -7.54
C PRO A 161 6.27 10.18 -7.62
N VAL A 162 7.51 9.98 -8.08
CA VAL A 162 8.20 8.68 -8.08
C VAL A 162 9.50 8.84 -7.31
N GLY A 163 9.55 8.32 -6.08
CA GLY A 163 10.70 8.47 -5.20
C GLY A 163 11.09 9.95 -5.02
N PRO A 164 12.34 10.35 -5.34
CA PRO A 164 12.79 11.74 -5.22
C PRO A 164 12.30 12.65 -6.36
N ILE A 165 11.78 12.10 -7.46
CA ILE A 165 11.34 12.86 -8.62
C ILE A 165 9.91 13.37 -8.36
N LYS A 166 9.78 14.68 -8.12
CA LYS A 166 8.49 15.30 -7.78
C LYS A 166 7.50 15.36 -8.95
N GLN A 167 8.01 15.57 -10.17
CA GLN A 167 7.20 15.74 -11.38
C GLN A 167 7.73 14.81 -12.49
N PRO A 168 7.57 13.49 -12.34
CA PRO A 168 8.00 12.55 -13.36
C PRO A 168 7.07 12.64 -14.58
N PRO A 169 7.58 12.40 -15.80
CA PRO A 169 6.69 12.23 -16.95
C PRO A 169 5.82 10.98 -16.77
N PHE A 170 4.63 10.98 -17.40
CA PHE A 170 3.63 9.92 -17.19
C PHE A 170 4.15 8.50 -17.45
N TRP A 171 4.93 8.30 -18.51
CA TRP A 171 5.48 6.99 -18.85
C TRP A 171 6.48 6.47 -17.80
N LEU A 172 7.24 7.36 -17.16
CA LEU A 172 8.14 6.98 -16.08
C LEU A 172 7.35 6.57 -14.84
N TRP A 173 6.32 7.35 -14.48
CA TRP A 173 5.42 7.00 -13.39
C TRP A 173 4.69 5.67 -13.62
N LEU A 174 4.14 5.48 -14.82
CA LEU A 174 3.43 4.27 -15.20
C LEU A 174 4.37 3.05 -15.19
N GLY A 175 5.53 3.16 -15.83
CA GLY A 175 6.53 2.09 -15.89
C GLY A 175 7.04 1.70 -14.50
N TYR A 176 7.33 2.68 -13.65
CA TYR A 176 7.73 2.44 -12.26
C TYR A 176 6.65 1.69 -11.48
N ASN A 177 5.40 2.16 -11.53
CA ASN A 177 4.31 1.55 -10.77
C ASN A 177 3.88 0.18 -11.29
N MET A 178 3.94 -0.06 -12.60
CA MET A 178 3.77 -1.39 -13.19
C MET A 178 4.87 -2.34 -12.71
N THR A 179 6.12 -1.88 -12.68
CA THR A 179 7.26 -2.66 -12.16
C THR A 179 7.07 -3.00 -10.68
N MET A 180 6.68 -2.03 -9.85
CA MET A 180 6.40 -2.28 -8.43
C MET A 180 5.21 -3.22 -8.22
N SER A 181 4.20 -3.17 -9.10
CA SER A 181 3.10 -4.16 -9.09
C SER A 181 3.62 -5.55 -9.43
N ALA A 182 4.47 -5.69 -10.45
CA ALA A 182 5.11 -6.97 -10.79
C ALA A 182 5.92 -7.54 -9.62
N ILE A 183 6.75 -6.71 -8.98
CA ILE A 183 7.58 -7.11 -7.84
C ILE A 183 6.71 -7.59 -6.67
N THR A 184 5.68 -6.81 -6.30
CA THR A 184 4.80 -7.15 -5.17
C THR A 184 3.87 -8.34 -5.46
N MET A 185 3.49 -8.59 -6.71
CA MET A 185 2.79 -9.83 -7.11
C MET A 185 3.75 -11.04 -7.10
N THR A 186 5.00 -10.85 -7.53
CA THR A 186 6.04 -11.90 -7.51
C THR A 186 6.43 -12.29 -6.10
N ASP A 187 6.33 -11.37 -5.13
CA ASP A 187 6.51 -11.67 -3.72
C ASP A 187 5.60 -12.84 -3.27
N VAL A 188 4.35 -12.88 -3.71
CA VAL A 188 3.40 -13.94 -3.33
C VAL A 188 3.78 -15.29 -3.94
N VAL A 189 4.22 -15.27 -5.20
CA VAL A 189 4.72 -16.46 -5.91
C VAL A 189 5.93 -17.05 -5.17
N THR A 190 6.91 -16.20 -4.89
CA THR A 190 8.15 -16.59 -4.21
C THR A 190 7.89 -17.06 -2.78
N GLN A 191 6.88 -16.51 -2.09
CA GLN A 191 6.43 -17.04 -0.80
C GLN A 191 5.86 -18.46 -0.94
N GLY A 192 5.04 -18.69 -1.97
CA GLY A 192 4.44 -19.99 -2.23
C GLY A 192 5.47 -21.07 -2.56
N PHE A 193 6.44 -20.74 -3.42
CA PHE A 193 7.55 -21.64 -3.73
C PHE A 193 8.43 -21.90 -2.51
N PHE A 194 8.76 -20.86 -1.74
CA PHE A 194 9.55 -21.01 -0.53
C PHE A 194 8.86 -21.88 0.52
N LEU A 195 7.54 -21.70 0.71
CA LEU A 195 6.76 -22.55 1.59
C LEU A 195 6.74 -23.99 1.11
N ALA A 196 6.46 -24.22 -0.18
CA ALA A 196 6.41 -25.54 -0.76
C ALA A 196 7.74 -26.30 -0.64
N SER A 197 8.85 -25.65 -0.98
CA SER A 197 10.18 -26.24 -0.87
C SER A 197 10.54 -26.55 0.58
N SER A 198 10.27 -25.61 1.48
CA SER A 198 10.55 -25.78 2.90
C SER A 198 9.65 -26.86 3.53
N LEU A 199 8.40 -27.01 3.09
CA LEU A 199 7.52 -28.09 3.52
C LEU A 199 7.99 -29.45 2.99
N ARG A 200 8.42 -29.52 1.73
CA ARG A 200 8.94 -30.74 1.11
C ARG A 200 10.21 -31.21 1.80
N MET A 201 11.05 -30.28 2.22
CA MET A 201 12.29 -30.53 2.94
C MET A 201 12.10 -31.39 4.19
N PHE A 202 10.98 -31.25 4.93
CA PHE A 202 10.68 -32.11 6.09
C PHE A 202 10.48 -33.59 5.74
N THR A 203 10.29 -33.91 4.46
CA THR A 203 10.14 -35.28 3.97
C THR A 203 11.46 -35.87 3.45
N CYS A 204 12.51 -35.04 3.37
CA CYS A 204 13.80 -35.47 2.87
C CYS A 204 14.65 -36.08 3.99
N GLN A 205 15.55 -37.01 3.61
CA GLN A 205 16.31 -37.82 4.58
C GLN A 205 17.18 -36.96 5.52
N GLY A 206 17.76 -35.88 5.01
CA GLY A 206 18.67 -35.01 5.78
C GLY A 206 18.00 -33.95 6.66
N TRP A 207 16.66 -33.94 6.75
CA TRP A 207 15.91 -32.91 7.51
C TRP A 207 16.38 -32.74 8.96
N HIS A 208 16.68 -33.83 9.66
CA HIS A 208 17.06 -33.77 11.08
C HIS A 208 18.31 -32.93 11.33
N HIS A 209 19.28 -32.94 10.41
CA HIS A 209 20.48 -32.11 10.53
C HIS A 209 20.13 -30.63 10.45
N LEU A 210 19.23 -30.28 9.53
CA LEU A 210 18.78 -28.90 9.38
C LEU A 210 17.98 -28.41 10.59
N ASP A 211 17.14 -29.26 11.20
CA ASP A 211 16.42 -28.91 12.41
C ASP A 211 17.37 -28.60 13.57
N VAL A 212 18.40 -29.44 13.77
CA VAL A 212 19.45 -29.20 14.78
C VAL A 212 20.19 -27.90 14.49
N ALA A 213 20.52 -27.64 13.22
CA ALA A 213 21.15 -26.39 12.80
C ALA A 213 20.25 -25.18 13.10
N TRP A 214 18.97 -25.29 12.79
CA TRP A 214 17.99 -24.27 13.10
C TRP A 214 17.89 -24.00 14.60
N GLN A 215 17.83 -25.04 15.45
CA GLN A 215 17.81 -24.87 16.91
C GLN A 215 19.09 -24.16 17.41
N ALA A 216 20.25 -24.52 16.87
CA ALA A 216 21.52 -23.88 17.21
C ALA A 216 21.52 -22.39 16.83
N VAL A 217 21.06 -22.05 15.62
CA VAL A 217 20.95 -20.66 15.16
C VAL A 217 19.89 -19.90 15.97
N TRP A 218 18.74 -20.51 16.23
CA TRP A 218 17.63 -19.90 16.95
C TRP A 218 17.97 -19.61 18.41
N SER A 219 18.58 -20.57 19.11
CA SER A 219 19.00 -20.43 20.51
C SER A 219 20.01 -19.29 20.73
N GLN A 220 20.74 -18.91 19.69
CA GLN A 220 21.70 -17.80 19.72
C GLN A 220 21.14 -16.49 19.13
N SER A 221 19.93 -16.51 18.57
CA SER A 221 19.29 -15.34 17.97
C SER A 221 18.85 -14.34 19.03
N ILE A 222 18.81 -13.04 18.69
CA ILE A 222 18.17 -12.02 19.53
C ILE A 222 16.68 -12.27 19.76
N LEU A 223 16.06 -13.12 18.93
CA LEU A 223 14.65 -13.51 19.02
C LEU A 223 14.43 -14.84 19.77
N HIS A 224 15.47 -15.45 20.36
CA HIS A 224 15.36 -16.76 21.03
C HIS A 224 14.28 -16.80 22.12
N TRP A 225 13.94 -15.66 22.72
CA TRP A 225 12.89 -15.52 23.72
C TRP A 225 11.47 -15.78 23.20
N ILE A 226 11.26 -15.81 21.87
CA ILE A 226 9.97 -16.17 21.27
C ILE A 226 9.89 -17.70 21.18
N PRO A 227 9.06 -18.38 22.00
CA PRO A 227 9.05 -19.84 22.07
C PRO A 227 8.62 -20.48 20.75
N LEU A 228 7.78 -19.79 19.98
CA LEU A 228 7.29 -20.28 18.69
C LEU A 228 8.41 -20.51 17.67
N GLY A 229 9.53 -19.80 17.79
CA GLY A 229 10.63 -19.91 16.83
C GLY A 229 11.48 -21.18 16.97
N THR A 230 11.33 -21.91 18.08
CA THR A 230 11.91 -23.25 18.24
C THR A 230 11.23 -24.27 17.32
N ASN A 231 10.04 -24.00 16.79
CA ASN A 231 9.40 -24.90 15.84
C ASN A 231 9.51 -24.35 14.42
N LEU A 232 10.47 -24.85 13.64
CA LEU A 232 10.71 -24.35 12.30
C LEU A 232 9.50 -24.46 11.38
N ARG A 233 8.69 -25.53 11.51
CA ARG A 233 7.45 -25.70 10.74
C ARG A 233 6.48 -24.55 10.99
N LEU A 234 6.28 -24.19 12.25
CA LEU A 234 5.38 -23.09 12.61
C LEU A 234 5.90 -21.75 12.08
N VAL A 235 7.20 -21.50 12.17
CA VAL A 235 7.83 -20.28 11.63
C VAL A 235 7.63 -20.14 10.12
N LEU A 236 7.65 -21.25 9.38
CA LEU A 236 7.45 -21.25 7.93
C LEU A 236 5.99 -21.10 7.53
N VAL A 237 5.08 -21.79 8.24
CA VAL A 237 3.64 -21.79 7.93
C VAL A 237 2.97 -20.48 8.37
N LEU A 238 3.41 -19.88 9.49
CA LEU A 238 2.74 -18.71 10.07
C LEU A 238 2.66 -17.50 9.12
N PRO A 239 3.74 -17.06 8.43
CA PRO A 239 3.65 -15.95 7.49
C PRO A 239 2.65 -16.20 6.33
N TRP A 240 2.51 -17.46 5.91
CA TRP A 240 1.53 -17.84 4.89
C TRP A 240 0.10 -17.84 5.45
N VAL A 241 -0.10 -18.33 6.68
CA VAL A 241 -1.39 -18.21 7.37
C VAL A 241 -1.77 -16.75 7.58
N VAL A 242 -0.82 -15.89 7.95
CA VAL A 242 -1.05 -14.44 8.06
C VAL A 242 -1.47 -13.86 6.71
N LEU A 243 -0.79 -14.22 5.62
CA LEU A 243 -1.19 -13.83 4.26
C LEU A 243 -2.63 -14.29 3.94
N LEU A 244 -3.00 -15.52 4.33
CA LEU A 244 -4.35 -16.05 4.16
C LEU A 244 -5.40 -15.36 5.04
N ILE A 245 -5.07 -14.92 6.25
CA ILE A 245 -5.98 -14.21 7.16
C ILE A 245 -6.20 -12.76 6.72
N GLN A 246 -5.20 -12.14 6.10
CA GLN A 246 -5.35 -10.79 5.52
C GLN A 246 -6.49 -10.76 4.49
N LEU A 247 -6.63 -11.81 3.67
CA LEU A 247 -7.68 -11.93 2.64
C LEU A 247 -9.11 -11.75 3.18
N PRO A 248 -9.63 -12.60 4.08
CA PRO A 248 -10.97 -12.41 4.65
C PRO A 248 -11.08 -11.11 5.42
N PHE A 249 -10.00 -10.64 6.09
CA PHE A 249 -10.04 -9.37 6.79
C PHE A 249 -10.35 -8.19 5.85
N PHE A 250 -9.61 -8.08 4.74
CA PHE A 250 -9.83 -7.03 3.75
C PHE A 250 -11.12 -7.24 2.97
N VAL A 251 -11.43 -8.48 2.57
CA VAL A 251 -12.67 -8.82 1.87
C VAL A 251 -13.89 -8.45 2.72
N PHE A 252 -13.96 -8.87 3.99
CA PHE A 252 -15.11 -8.54 4.83
C PHE A 252 -15.23 -7.04 5.11
N SER A 253 -14.11 -6.30 5.14
CA SER A 253 -14.14 -4.84 5.29
C SER A 253 -14.81 -4.11 4.11
N VAL A 254 -14.97 -4.77 2.96
CA VAL A 254 -15.60 -4.19 1.76
C VAL A 254 -16.78 -4.98 1.19
N LEU A 255 -16.98 -6.22 1.62
CA LEU A 255 -18.03 -7.09 1.09
C LEU A 255 -19.40 -6.55 1.53
N PRO A 256 -20.33 -6.25 0.61
CA PRO A 256 -21.64 -5.72 0.98
C PRO A 256 -22.47 -6.76 1.73
N VAL A 257 -23.17 -6.35 2.80
CA VAL A 257 -24.06 -7.23 3.59
C VAL A 257 -25.26 -7.69 2.77
N ARG A 258 -25.80 -6.81 1.92
CA ARG A 258 -26.94 -7.10 1.05
C ARG A 258 -26.43 -7.34 -0.36
N VAL A 259 -26.10 -8.59 -0.69
CA VAL A 259 -25.64 -8.90 -2.04
C VAL A 259 -26.78 -8.74 -3.05
N CYS A 260 -28.00 -9.18 -2.72
CA CYS A 260 -29.22 -8.90 -3.49
C CYS A 260 -30.44 -9.38 -2.68
N SER A 261 -31.04 -8.55 -1.83
CA SER A 261 -32.36 -8.83 -1.24
C SER A 261 -33.34 -7.86 -1.85
N GLU A 262 -34.36 -8.38 -2.54
CA GLU A 262 -35.53 -7.62 -3.04
C GLU A 262 -35.18 -6.47 -4.02
N GLY A 263 -34.31 -6.72 -5.01
CA GLY A 263 -34.01 -5.75 -6.07
C GLY A 263 -33.06 -4.62 -5.70
N ASN A 264 -32.61 -4.53 -4.45
CA ASN A 264 -31.60 -3.57 -3.99
C ASN A 264 -30.20 -4.22 -3.97
N CYS A 265 -29.67 -4.58 -5.15
CA CYS A 265 -28.29 -5.03 -5.28
C CYS A 265 -27.35 -3.82 -5.31
N VAL A 266 -26.13 -3.97 -4.77
CA VAL A 266 -25.11 -2.93 -4.86
C VAL A 266 -24.77 -2.70 -6.33
N ALA A 267 -25.05 -1.48 -6.82
CA ALA A 267 -24.75 -1.11 -8.19
C ALA A 267 -23.26 -0.76 -8.31
N TYR A 268 -22.60 -1.25 -9.36
CA TYR A 268 -21.19 -1.01 -9.65
C TYR A 268 -20.99 -0.11 -10.88
N GLU A 269 -21.98 0.71 -11.19
CA GLU A 269 -21.90 1.71 -12.26
C GLU A 269 -21.22 2.99 -11.76
N CYS A 270 -20.84 3.87 -12.67
CA CYS A 270 -20.40 5.21 -12.30
C CYS A 270 -21.51 5.96 -11.55
N ARG A 271 -21.13 6.73 -10.51
CA ARG A 271 -22.03 7.44 -9.57
C ARG A 271 -23.06 6.57 -8.85
N ALA A 272 -22.94 5.25 -8.92
CA ALA A 272 -23.73 4.33 -8.13
C ALA A 272 -23.43 4.48 -6.62
N GLU A 273 -24.38 4.07 -5.78
CA GLU A 273 -24.21 4.04 -4.32
C GLU A 273 -23.78 5.38 -3.69
N LYS A 274 -24.40 6.50 -4.10
CA LYS A 274 -24.12 7.84 -3.54
C LYS A 274 -24.20 7.86 -2.00
N ASN A 275 -25.09 7.05 -1.44
CA ASN A 275 -25.33 6.94 0.00
C ASN A 275 -24.43 5.93 0.72
N GLY A 276 -23.55 5.24 -0.01
CA GLY A 276 -22.75 4.13 0.46
C GLY A 276 -23.58 2.88 0.80
N TYR A 277 -22.89 1.79 1.11
CA TYR A 277 -23.48 0.51 1.51
C TYR A 277 -22.82 -0.03 2.78
N TYR A 278 -23.49 -0.93 3.49
CA TYR A 278 -22.93 -1.56 4.69
C TYR A 278 -22.03 -2.74 4.31
N ALA A 279 -20.82 -2.76 4.85
CA ALA A 279 -19.90 -3.90 4.72
C ALA A 279 -20.15 -4.96 5.81
N VAL A 280 -19.79 -6.21 5.55
CA VAL A 280 -19.89 -7.30 6.53
C VAL A 280 -19.06 -6.99 7.77
N GLY A 281 -19.70 -7.04 8.94
CA GLY A 281 -19.04 -6.73 10.22
C GLY A 281 -18.78 -5.24 10.48
N SER A 282 -19.28 -4.35 9.62
CA SER A 282 -19.22 -2.90 9.82
C SER A 282 -20.60 -2.30 10.05
N THR A 283 -20.74 -1.46 11.06
CA THR A 283 -21.92 -0.60 11.26
C THR A 283 -21.84 0.70 10.47
N GLN A 284 -20.69 0.98 9.86
CA GLN A 284 -20.46 2.17 9.05
C GLN A 284 -20.70 1.86 7.58
N ARG A 285 -21.29 2.83 6.88
CA ARG A 285 -21.41 2.78 5.42
C ARG A 285 -20.04 3.02 4.80
N ILE A 286 -19.79 2.31 3.72
CA ILE A 286 -18.61 2.41 2.88
C ILE A 286 -19.02 2.79 1.46
N TRP A 287 -18.16 3.53 0.77
CA TRP A 287 -18.35 3.87 -0.62
C TRP A 287 -17.39 3.04 -1.49
N HIS A 288 -17.72 2.88 -2.77
CA HIS A 288 -16.82 2.23 -3.74
C HIS A 288 -15.43 2.87 -3.76
N ALA A 289 -15.36 4.20 -3.63
CA ALA A 289 -14.09 4.92 -3.54
C ALA A 289 -13.20 4.43 -2.38
N ASP A 290 -13.81 4.11 -1.24
CA ASP A 290 -13.10 3.62 -0.06
C ASP A 290 -12.81 2.13 -0.14
N ALA A 291 -13.66 1.35 -0.83
CA ALA A 291 -13.48 -0.08 -1.07
C ALA A 291 -12.38 -0.39 -2.10
N LEU A 292 -12.18 0.50 -3.07
CA LEU A 292 -11.16 0.39 -4.11
C LEU A 292 -9.75 0.16 -3.53
N LYS A 293 -9.45 0.85 -2.44
CA LYS A 293 -8.14 0.88 -1.79
C LYS A 293 -7.73 -0.42 -1.09
N PRO A 294 -8.50 -0.97 -0.13
CA PRO A 294 -8.18 -2.25 0.47
C PRO A 294 -8.17 -3.37 -0.56
N LEU A 295 -9.03 -3.35 -1.58
CA LEU A 295 -9.01 -4.36 -2.65
C LEU A 295 -7.75 -4.26 -3.53
N ALA A 296 -7.37 -3.05 -3.97
CA ALA A 296 -6.14 -2.85 -4.74
C ALA A 296 -4.89 -3.24 -3.93
N ARG A 297 -4.87 -2.94 -2.63
CA ARG A 297 -3.80 -3.38 -1.71
C ARG A 297 -3.75 -4.90 -1.57
N LEU A 298 -4.90 -5.53 -1.36
CA LEU A 298 -5.01 -6.98 -1.23
C LEU A 298 -4.46 -7.69 -2.46
N ASN A 299 -4.75 -7.13 -3.64
CA ASN A 299 -4.33 -7.64 -4.94
C ASN A 299 -2.90 -7.20 -5.34
N ARG A 300 -2.13 -6.55 -4.44
CA ARG A 300 -0.75 -6.07 -4.69
C ARG A 300 -0.64 -5.14 -5.91
N MET A 301 -1.66 -4.34 -6.16
CA MET A 301 -1.73 -3.44 -7.32
C MET A 301 -1.16 -2.05 -6.98
N ALA A 302 0.18 -1.94 -6.94
CA ALA A 302 0.89 -0.70 -6.60
C ALA A 302 0.42 0.53 -7.41
N LEU A 303 0.16 0.36 -8.72
CA LEU A 303 -0.34 1.41 -9.62
C LEU A 303 -1.63 2.07 -9.16
N LEU A 304 -2.54 1.31 -8.55
CA LEU A 304 -3.80 1.84 -8.06
C LEU A 304 -3.63 2.45 -6.65
N ASN A 305 -2.69 1.94 -5.86
CA ASN A 305 -2.52 2.34 -4.46
C ASN A 305 -1.81 3.70 -4.29
N ASP A 306 -0.79 3.97 -5.11
CA ASP A 306 0.18 5.06 -4.85
C ASP A 306 -0.45 6.46 -4.85
N GLY A 307 -1.46 6.69 -5.70
CA GLY A 307 -2.17 7.98 -5.74
C GLY A 307 -3.44 8.05 -4.89
N GLN A 308 -4.04 6.93 -4.48
CA GLN A 308 -5.32 6.97 -3.74
C GLN A 308 -5.20 7.62 -2.37
N PHE A 309 -4.13 7.33 -1.62
CA PHE A 309 -3.90 7.99 -0.34
C PHE A 309 -3.68 9.50 -0.54
N GLN A 310 -2.90 9.88 -1.54
CA GLN A 310 -2.63 11.29 -1.86
C GLN A 310 -3.91 12.01 -2.26
N TRP A 311 -4.77 11.34 -3.02
CA TRP A 311 -6.08 11.84 -3.39
C TRP A 311 -7.00 12.03 -2.19
N SER A 312 -7.09 11.05 -1.27
CA SER A 312 -7.90 11.19 -0.04
C SER A 312 -7.47 12.42 0.77
N VAL A 313 -6.15 12.60 0.88
CA VAL A 313 -5.48 13.73 1.54
C VAL A 313 -5.80 15.06 0.84
N ALA A 314 -5.60 15.14 -0.48
CA ALA A 314 -5.85 16.34 -1.27
C ALA A 314 -7.34 16.74 -1.25
N ARG A 315 -8.23 15.75 -1.35
CA ARG A 315 -9.67 15.93 -1.24
C ARG A 315 -10.06 16.50 0.11
N ALA A 316 -9.55 15.91 1.19
CA ALA A 316 -9.87 16.37 2.54
C ALA A 316 -9.39 17.82 2.75
N ALA A 317 -8.17 18.15 2.30
CA ALA A 317 -7.65 19.52 2.37
C ALA A 317 -8.49 20.53 1.55
N TRP A 318 -8.94 20.14 0.35
CA TRP A 318 -9.79 20.99 -0.49
C TRP A 318 -11.14 21.26 0.15
N GLN A 319 -11.75 20.26 0.79
CA GLN A 319 -13.04 20.41 1.47
C GLN A 319 -12.94 21.39 2.64
N THR A 320 -11.85 21.36 3.40
CA THR A 320 -11.56 22.35 4.44
C THR A 320 -11.45 23.78 3.91
N LEU A 321 -10.88 23.95 2.71
CA LEU A 321 -10.74 25.26 2.08
C LEU A 321 -12.05 25.77 1.45
N HIS A 322 -12.99 24.87 1.16
CA HIS A 322 -14.27 25.18 0.52
C HIS A 322 -15.40 24.56 1.33
N PRO A 323 -15.64 25.04 2.55
CA PRO A 323 -16.69 24.49 3.41
C PRO A 323 -18.05 24.63 2.74
N ALA A 324 -18.92 23.65 2.96
CA ALA A 324 -20.30 23.74 2.52
C ALA A 324 -21.02 24.88 3.26
N ALA A 325 -22.02 25.50 2.61
CA ALA A 325 -22.71 26.68 3.15
C ALA A 325 -23.36 26.46 4.52
N ASP A 326 -23.66 25.20 4.87
CA ASP A 326 -24.28 24.75 6.10
C ASP A 326 -23.27 24.34 7.19
N LYS A 327 -21.95 24.35 6.90
CA LYS A 327 -20.93 23.83 7.80
C LYS A 327 -19.95 24.90 8.25
N THR A 328 -19.59 24.85 9.52
CA THR A 328 -18.54 25.71 10.06
C THR A 328 -17.16 25.25 9.59
N PRO A 329 -16.17 26.15 9.45
CA PRO A 329 -14.81 25.77 9.10
C PRO A 329 -14.19 24.74 10.04
N LEU A 330 -14.50 24.81 11.34
CA LEU A 330 -13.97 23.89 12.36
C LEU A 330 -14.59 22.49 12.27
N GLU A 331 -15.86 22.36 11.91
CA GLU A 331 -16.48 21.05 11.61
C GLU A 331 -15.82 20.38 10.40
N GLU A 332 -15.45 21.15 9.38
CA GLU A 332 -14.79 20.62 8.20
C GLU A 332 -13.33 20.21 8.49
N VAL A 333 -12.62 20.95 9.36
CA VAL A 333 -11.33 20.51 9.93
C VAL A 333 -11.48 19.20 10.69
N ALA A 334 -12.50 19.08 11.54
CA ALA A 334 -12.75 17.85 12.29
C ALA A 334 -13.02 16.66 11.35
N ARG A 335 -13.79 16.89 10.28
CA ARG A 335 -14.02 15.90 9.23
C ARG A 335 -12.74 15.52 8.47
N GLN A 336 -11.88 16.48 8.14
CA GLN A 336 -10.56 16.21 7.55
C GLN A 336 -9.72 15.32 8.47
N LEU A 337 -9.66 15.64 9.77
CA LEU A 337 -8.92 14.85 10.76
C LEU A 337 -9.52 13.44 10.91
N HIS A 338 -10.84 13.30 10.83
CA HIS A 338 -11.50 12.00 10.83
C HIS A 338 -11.08 11.14 9.63
N ILE A 339 -11.01 11.73 8.42
CA ILE A 339 -10.50 11.04 7.22
C ILE A 339 -9.05 10.59 7.45
N LEU A 340 -8.18 11.48 7.96
CA LEU A 340 -6.79 11.15 8.25
C LEU A 340 -6.66 10.05 9.32
N LYS A 341 -7.51 10.06 10.34
CA LYS A 341 -7.57 9.04 11.40
C LYS A 341 -7.92 7.67 10.82
N MET A 342 -8.89 7.60 9.92
CA MET A 342 -9.27 6.36 9.23
C MET A 342 -8.16 5.85 8.33
N GLU A 343 -7.50 6.74 7.59
CA GLU A 343 -6.34 6.41 6.77
C GLU A 343 -5.16 5.86 7.61
N MET A 344 -4.85 6.51 8.73
CA MET A 344 -3.80 6.06 9.65
C MET A 344 -4.09 4.69 10.26
N ARG A 345 -5.36 4.37 10.55
CA ARG A 345 -5.75 3.03 11.02
C ARG A 345 -5.41 1.96 9.99
N GLN A 346 -5.70 2.22 8.72
CA GLN A 346 -5.35 1.29 7.65
C GLN A 346 -3.84 1.18 7.45
N LEU A 347 -3.09 2.28 7.61
CA LEU A 347 -1.62 2.27 7.54
C LEU A 347 -0.99 1.48 8.69
N ILE A 348 -1.50 1.59 9.93
CA ILE A 348 -1.06 0.76 11.06
C ILE A 348 -1.29 -0.71 10.74
N LEU A 349 -2.50 -1.06 10.32
CA LEU A 349 -2.82 -2.45 9.98
C LEU A 349 -1.88 -2.98 8.87
N ARG A 350 -1.60 -2.15 7.86
CA ARG A 350 -0.65 -2.48 6.79
C ARG A 350 0.75 -2.72 7.36
N ALA A 351 1.24 -1.80 8.19
CA ALA A 351 2.55 -1.88 8.81
C ALA A 351 2.69 -3.15 9.67
N SER A 352 1.69 -3.47 10.49
CA SER A 352 1.72 -4.64 11.36
C SER A 352 1.59 -5.95 10.58
N LEU A 353 0.58 -6.10 9.72
CA LEU A 353 0.32 -7.40 9.08
C LEU A 353 1.27 -7.70 7.92
N PHE A 354 1.51 -6.73 7.03
CA PHE A 354 2.29 -6.96 5.82
C PHE A 354 3.79 -6.79 6.08
N ILE A 355 4.18 -5.71 6.77
CA ILE A 355 5.60 -5.43 6.94
C ILE A 355 6.16 -6.27 8.08
N LEU A 356 5.59 -6.17 9.29
CA LEU A 356 6.13 -6.84 10.46
C LEU A 356 5.91 -8.36 10.44
N CYS A 357 4.65 -8.81 10.32
CA CYS A 357 4.33 -10.23 10.46
C CYS A 357 4.67 -11.06 9.21
N GLN A 358 4.56 -10.48 8.01
CA GLN A 358 4.82 -11.21 6.77
C GLN A 358 6.26 -10.96 6.27
N ASN A 359 6.60 -9.72 5.88
CA ASN A 359 7.86 -9.46 5.19
C ASN A 359 9.09 -9.61 6.09
N CYS A 360 9.09 -9.08 7.30
CA CYS A 360 10.24 -9.18 8.22
C CYS A 360 10.52 -10.63 8.61
N THR A 361 9.49 -11.37 9.03
CA THR A 361 9.64 -12.79 9.36
C THR A 361 10.13 -13.58 8.16
N ARG A 362 9.54 -13.36 6.98
CA ARG A 362 9.97 -14.04 5.76
C ARG A 362 11.43 -13.73 5.41
N LEU A 363 11.85 -12.48 5.43
CA LEU A 363 13.22 -12.08 5.10
C LEU A 363 14.24 -12.76 6.03
N GLU A 364 13.98 -12.73 7.33
CA GLU A 364 14.86 -13.40 8.31
C GLU A 364 14.93 -14.91 8.08
N VAL A 365 13.79 -15.54 7.79
CA VAL A 365 13.75 -16.98 7.58
C VAL A 365 14.44 -17.34 6.24
N GLN A 366 14.11 -16.66 5.14
CA GLN A 366 14.72 -16.90 3.82
C GLN A 366 16.23 -16.69 3.84
N THR A 367 16.73 -15.62 4.46
CA THR A 367 18.19 -15.38 4.59
C THR A 367 18.88 -16.46 5.42
N THR A 368 18.25 -16.91 6.51
CA THR A 368 18.79 -18.01 7.33
C THR A 368 18.84 -19.31 6.55
N PHE A 369 17.78 -19.63 5.80
CA PHE A 369 17.73 -20.80 4.93
C PHE A 369 18.79 -20.76 3.85
N PHE A 370 18.97 -19.61 3.21
CA PHE A 370 20.02 -19.42 2.22
C PHE A 370 21.41 -19.71 2.80
N ALA A 371 21.70 -19.20 4.01
CA ALA A 371 22.97 -19.46 4.69
C ALA A 371 23.16 -20.95 5.02
N LEU A 372 22.11 -21.61 5.53
CA LEU A 372 22.14 -23.05 5.84
C LEU A 372 22.33 -23.91 4.58
N ALA A 373 21.66 -23.55 3.47
CA ALA A 373 21.79 -24.24 2.20
C ALA A 373 23.20 -24.10 1.60
N ARG A 374 23.81 -22.92 1.74
CA ARG A 374 25.20 -22.68 1.31
C ARG A 374 26.20 -23.50 2.13
N MET A 375 26.04 -23.51 3.45
CA MET A 375 26.87 -24.30 4.38
C MET A 375 26.81 -25.80 4.06
N ALA A 376 25.63 -26.32 3.66
CA ALA A 376 25.46 -27.69 3.20
C ALA A 376 26.13 -28.00 1.84
N ARG A 377 26.93 -27.06 1.29
CA ARG A 377 27.59 -27.13 -0.02
C ARG A 377 26.65 -27.51 -1.14
N TRP A 378 25.42 -27.04 -1.05
CA TRP A 378 24.39 -27.37 -2.00
C TRP A 378 24.71 -26.72 -3.35
N LYS A 379 24.86 -27.55 -4.39
CA LYS A 379 25.09 -27.13 -5.79
C LYS A 379 23.81 -26.70 -6.51
N GLY A 380 22.72 -26.45 -5.76
CA GLY A 380 21.47 -26.00 -6.33
C GLY A 380 21.59 -24.67 -7.06
N ASP A 381 20.49 -24.26 -7.66
CA ASP A 381 20.39 -23.02 -8.42
C ASP A 381 20.32 -21.83 -7.45
N LEU A 382 21.46 -21.51 -6.81
CA LEU A 382 21.65 -20.39 -5.87
C LEU A 382 21.13 -19.07 -6.42
N TRP A 383 21.09 -18.94 -7.75
CA TRP A 383 20.52 -17.80 -8.44
C TRP A 383 19.02 -17.63 -8.16
N GLN A 384 18.24 -18.71 -8.13
CA GLN A 384 16.79 -18.63 -7.88
C GLN A 384 16.49 -18.16 -6.46
N ASP A 385 17.20 -18.67 -5.47
CA ASP A 385 17.03 -18.26 -4.08
C ASP A 385 17.52 -16.82 -3.85
N GLY A 386 18.65 -16.45 -4.48
CA GLY A 386 19.16 -15.09 -4.48
C GLY A 386 18.18 -14.09 -5.12
N LEU A 387 17.59 -14.45 -6.25
CA LEU A 387 16.56 -13.64 -6.93
C LEU A 387 15.29 -13.52 -6.09
N SER A 388 14.80 -14.63 -5.53
CA SER A 388 13.65 -14.65 -4.62
C SER A 388 13.87 -13.72 -3.42
N LEU A 389 15.04 -13.81 -2.79
CA LEU A 389 15.41 -12.97 -1.66
C LEU A 389 15.53 -11.49 -2.06
N ALA A 390 16.15 -11.19 -3.20
CA ALA A 390 16.26 -9.82 -3.73
C ALA A 390 14.88 -9.22 -3.99
N LEU A 391 13.95 -9.99 -4.59
CA LEU A 391 12.57 -9.56 -4.83
C LEU A 391 11.82 -9.30 -3.53
N THR A 392 11.96 -10.17 -2.52
CA THR A 392 11.39 -9.95 -1.19
C THR A 392 11.93 -8.65 -0.56
N HIS A 393 13.24 -8.39 -0.67
CA HIS A 393 13.84 -7.15 -0.17
C HIS A 393 13.29 -5.91 -0.90
N LEU A 394 13.22 -5.94 -2.23
CA LEU A 394 12.69 -4.84 -3.03
C LEU A 394 11.22 -4.56 -2.73
N ALA A 395 10.38 -5.60 -2.64
CA ALA A 395 8.98 -5.48 -2.25
C ALA A 395 8.84 -4.85 -0.85
N SER A 396 9.61 -5.35 0.12
CA SER A 396 9.58 -4.86 1.49
C SER A 396 10.09 -3.42 1.63
N LEU A 397 11.15 -3.05 0.91
CA LEU A 397 11.65 -1.67 0.84
C LEU A 397 10.62 -0.72 0.23
N TYR A 398 10.01 -1.10 -0.90
CA TYR A 398 8.97 -0.31 -1.54
C TYR A 398 7.80 -0.04 -0.58
N GLU A 399 7.34 -1.07 0.11
CA GLU A 399 6.27 -0.97 1.11
C GLU A 399 6.64 -0.03 2.28
N LEU A 400 7.89 -0.12 2.79
CA LEU A 400 8.40 0.78 3.82
C LEU A 400 8.47 2.24 3.35
N PHE A 401 9.03 2.49 2.16
CA PHE A 401 9.12 3.84 1.60
C PHE A 401 7.74 4.44 1.33
N SER A 402 6.82 3.65 0.78
CA SER A 402 5.42 4.06 0.58
C SER A 402 4.75 4.41 1.91
N LEU A 403 4.94 3.59 2.94
CA LEU A 403 4.39 3.82 4.28
C LEU A 403 4.96 5.09 4.92
N ALA A 404 6.29 5.26 4.92
CA ALA A 404 6.97 6.44 5.45
C ALA A 404 6.53 7.72 4.74
N GLY A 405 6.43 7.69 3.41
CA GLY A 405 5.96 8.82 2.60
C GLY A 405 4.51 9.21 2.92
N ASN A 406 3.63 8.23 3.16
CA ASN A 406 2.25 8.49 3.54
C ASN A 406 2.14 9.09 4.95
N VAL A 407 2.91 8.58 5.91
CA VAL A 407 2.97 9.14 7.28
C VAL A 407 3.46 10.58 7.26
N TRP A 408 4.51 10.87 6.47
CA TRP A 408 5.01 12.23 6.32
C TRP A 408 3.93 13.18 5.79
N LYS A 409 3.17 12.77 4.77
CA LYS A 409 2.04 13.55 4.24
C LYS A 409 0.92 13.78 5.26
N VAL A 410 0.60 12.78 6.10
CA VAL A 410 -0.35 12.99 7.22
C VAL A 410 0.17 14.03 8.19
N ARG A 411 1.46 13.98 8.53
CA ARG A 411 2.08 14.93 9.44
C ARG A 411 1.99 16.36 8.92
N ASP A 412 2.31 16.58 7.65
CA ASP A 412 2.24 17.92 7.02
C ASP A 412 0.81 18.47 7.09
N LEU A 413 -0.19 17.68 6.68
CA LEU A 413 -1.59 18.11 6.75
C LEU A 413 -2.11 18.34 8.16
N LYS A 414 -1.68 17.52 9.12
CA LYS A 414 -2.04 17.66 10.53
C LYS A 414 -1.56 19.00 11.07
N LEU A 415 -0.35 19.42 10.72
CA LEU A 415 0.19 20.73 11.09
C LEU A 415 -0.60 21.87 10.42
N GLU A 416 -0.94 21.74 9.14
CA GLU A 416 -1.78 22.72 8.43
C GLU A 416 -3.16 22.86 9.08
N ALA A 417 -3.83 21.76 9.39
CA ALA A 417 -5.14 21.74 10.03
C ALA A 417 -5.12 22.40 11.42
N GLN A 418 -4.06 22.17 12.20
CA GLN A 418 -3.88 22.83 13.50
C GLN A 418 -3.70 24.33 13.37
N LEU A 419 -2.86 24.78 12.44
CA LEU A 419 -2.62 26.21 12.20
C LEU A 419 -3.91 26.90 11.74
N TYR A 420 -4.65 26.27 10.83
CA TYR A 420 -5.93 26.80 10.36
C TYR A 420 -6.98 26.87 11.48
N ALA A 421 -7.12 25.82 12.30
CA ALA A 421 -8.04 25.83 13.43
C ALA A 421 -7.68 26.92 14.45
N GLN A 422 -6.39 27.12 14.73
CA GLN A 422 -5.94 28.19 15.61
C GLN A 422 -6.28 29.58 15.05
N GLN A 423 -6.08 29.80 13.74
CA GLN A 423 -6.42 31.06 13.08
C GLN A 423 -7.93 31.35 13.15
N GLN A 424 -8.79 30.33 13.04
CA GLN A 424 -10.24 30.49 13.17
C GLN A 424 -10.67 30.92 14.58
N VAL A 425 -10.07 30.34 15.62
CA VAL A 425 -10.35 30.75 17.02
C VAL A 425 -9.88 32.18 17.26
N GLU A 426 -8.70 32.56 16.76
CA GLU A 426 -8.18 33.92 16.90
C GLU A 426 -9.01 34.96 16.13
N ALA A 427 -9.65 34.57 15.03
CA ALA A 427 -10.51 35.42 14.22
C ALA A 427 -11.96 35.55 14.75
N THR A 428 -12.35 34.72 15.73
CA THR A 428 -13.71 34.74 16.28
C THR A 428 -13.79 35.73 17.44
N ASP A 429 -14.61 36.78 17.28
CA ASP A 429 -14.81 37.84 18.29
C ASP A 429 -15.47 37.32 19.59
N GLU A 430 -15.38 38.14 20.64
CA GLU A 430 -15.77 37.79 22.02
C GLU A 430 -17.25 37.36 22.15
N GLY A 431 -17.51 36.44 23.09
CA GLY A 431 -18.85 36.00 23.46
C GLY A 431 -19.05 34.49 23.35
N SER A 432 -20.28 34.06 23.09
CA SER A 432 -20.66 32.65 23.00
C SER A 432 -20.01 31.92 21.81
N ALA A 433 -19.82 32.61 20.68
CA ALA A 433 -19.19 32.05 19.49
C ALA A 433 -17.73 31.67 19.74
N LYS A 434 -16.98 32.50 20.47
CA LYS A 434 -15.59 32.19 20.86
C LYS A 434 -15.51 30.98 21.78
N ALA A 435 -16.42 30.87 22.75
CA ALA A 435 -16.46 29.71 23.65
C ALA A 435 -16.77 28.41 22.88
N GLU A 436 -17.63 28.47 21.87
CA GLU A 436 -17.92 27.33 20.99
C GLU A 436 -16.72 26.98 20.10
N ALA A 437 -16.06 27.97 19.50
CA ALA A 437 -14.84 27.78 18.71
C ALA A 437 -13.70 27.18 19.55
N GLU A 438 -13.53 27.63 20.81
CA GLU A 438 -12.56 27.07 21.75
C GLU A 438 -12.86 25.60 22.10
N ARG A 439 -14.13 25.25 22.29
CA ARG A 439 -14.54 23.85 22.50
C ARG A 439 -14.25 22.97 21.27
N GLN A 440 -14.59 23.46 20.08
CA GLN A 440 -14.32 22.76 18.82
C GLN A 440 -12.81 22.61 18.59
N HIS A 441 -12.02 23.64 18.88
CA HIS A 441 -10.55 23.57 18.82
C HIS A 441 -9.96 22.59 19.83
N ALA A 442 -10.54 22.49 21.03
CA ALA A 442 -10.14 21.47 22.01
C ALA A 442 -10.40 20.03 21.49
N ALA A 443 -11.53 19.79 20.83
CA ALA A 443 -11.84 18.51 20.19
C ALA A 443 -10.85 18.19 19.04
N VAL A 444 -10.53 19.19 18.19
CA VAL A 444 -9.50 19.10 17.16
C VAL A 444 -8.14 18.71 17.76
N LYS A 445 -7.76 19.29 18.90
CA LYS A 445 -6.50 18.99 19.59
C LYS A 445 -6.45 17.56 20.12
N GLU A 446 -7.56 17.01 20.58
CA GLU A 446 -7.66 15.61 20.99
C GLU A 446 -7.48 14.65 19.81
N GLU A 447 -8.17 14.91 18.69
CA GLU A 447 -8.02 14.14 17.46
C GLU A 447 -6.58 14.15 16.92
N VAL A 448 -5.91 15.31 16.97
CA VAL A 448 -4.50 15.42 16.59
C VAL A 448 -3.59 14.60 17.52
N ARG A 449 -3.87 14.56 18.83
CA ARG A 449 -3.12 13.74 19.78
C ARG A 449 -3.24 12.25 19.43
N GLU A 450 -4.44 11.78 19.12
CA GLU A 450 -4.64 10.40 18.66
C GLU A 450 -3.85 10.09 17.38
N ILE A 451 -3.89 10.98 16.39
CA ILE A 451 -3.12 10.83 15.14
C ILE A 451 -1.63 10.77 15.43
N TRP A 452 -1.13 11.59 16.38
CA TRP A 452 0.28 11.58 16.78
C TRP A 452 0.69 10.23 17.40
N HIS A 453 -0.11 9.65 18.29
CA HIS A 453 0.19 8.32 18.84
C HIS A 453 0.28 7.27 17.73
N ARG A 454 -0.65 7.31 16.77
CA ARG A 454 -0.65 6.41 15.60
C ARG A 454 0.59 6.61 14.71
N GLU A 455 0.97 7.85 14.46
CA GLU A 455 2.20 8.21 13.73
C GLU A 455 3.44 7.62 14.40
N VAL A 456 3.59 7.81 15.71
CA VAL A 456 4.71 7.25 16.48
C VAL A 456 4.71 5.73 16.38
N SER A 457 3.56 5.06 16.53
CA SER A 457 3.47 3.61 16.39
C SER A 457 3.90 3.13 15.00
N ILE A 458 3.46 3.79 13.92
CA ILE A 458 3.88 3.43 12.56
C ILE A 458 5.38 3.64 12.39
N LEU A 459 5.93 4.77 12.84
CA LEU A 459 7.36 5.07 12.75
C LEU A 459 8.20 4.04 13.50
N LEU A 460 7.77 3.59 14.68
CA LEU A 460 8.45 2.52 15.42
C LEU A 460 8.45 1.20 14.61
N VAL A 461 7.32 0.84 13.99
CA VAL A 461 7.25 -0.35 13.12
C VAL A 461 8.14 -0.20 11.89
N VAL A 462 8.15 0.96 11.24
CA VAL A 462 9.02 1.25 10.09
C VAL A 462 10.50 1.15 10.47
N CYS A 463 10.90 1.75 11.60
CA CYS A 463 12.27 1.68 12.09
C CYS A 463 12.67 0.24 12.42
N PHE A 464 11.83 -0.51 13.13
CA PHE A 464 12.09 -1.92 13.44
C PHE A 464 12.23 -2.75 12.17
N ALA A 465 11.31 -2.60 11.22
CA ALA A 465 11.34 -3.33 9.96
C ALA A 465 12.58 -2.97 9.11
N PHE A 466 12.99 -1.70 9.11
CA PHE A 466 14.23 -1.27 8.46
C PHE A 466 15.46 -1.93 9.11
N ILE A 467 15.51 -1.99 10.44
CA ILE A 467 16.59 -2.69 11.17
C ILE A 467 16.63 -4.17 10.78
N VAL A 468 15.48 -4.85 10.73
CA VAL A 468 15.39 -6.25 10.30
C VAL A 468 15.88 -6.41 8.85
N GLN A 469 15.51 -5.52 7.93
CA GLN A 469 16.01 -5.58 6.56
C GLN A 469 17.52 -5.40 6.46
N VAL A 470 18.08 -4.44 7.21
CA VAL A 470 19.54 -4.24 7.27
C VAL A 470 20.22 -5.47 7.85
N HIS A 471 19.68 -6.02 8.93
CA HIS A 471 20.18 -7.25 9.57
C HIS A 471 20.16 -8.44 8.59
N ALA A 472 19.04 -8.69 7.91
CA ALA A 472 18.91 -9.70 6.87
C ALA A 472 19.92 -9.49 5.72
N GLY A 473 20.12 -8.24 5.28
CA GLY A 473 21.13 -7.89 4.26
C GLY A 473 22.56 -8.18 4.73
N VAL A 474 22.91 -7.79 5.96
CA VAL A 474 24.23 -8.09 6.56
C VAL A 474 24.42 -9.60 6.69
N LYS A 475 23.39 -10.34 7.12
CA LYS A 475 23.41 -11.80 7.22
C LYS A 475 23.66 -12.47 5.87
N LEU A 476 23.02 -11.98 4.81
CA LEU A 476 23.25 -12.44 3.44
C LEU A 476 24.69 -12.20 2.99
N VAL A 477 25.22 -10.99 3.19
CA VAL A 477 26.61 -10.65 2.87
C VAL A 477 27.58 -11.53 3.67
N ALA A 478 27.33 -11.71 4.96
CA ALA A 478 28.16 -12.56 5.81
C ALA A 478 28.13 -14.03 5.34
N ALA A 479 26.98 -14.57 4.98
CA ALA A 479 26.88 -15.93 4.43
C ALA A 479 27.66 -16.08 3.11
N LEU A 480 27.68 -15.04 2.27
CA LEU A 480 28.41 -15.06 1.00
C LEU A 480 29.92 -14.95 1.19
N PHE A 481 30.40 -14.09 2.09
CA PHE A 481 31.81 -13.67 2.12
C PHE A 481 32.57 -13.96 3.43
N TRP A 482 31.91 -14.07 4.58
CA TRP A 482 32.58 -14.13 5.89
C TRP A 482 32.43 -15.47 6.60
N CYS A 483 31.23 -16.05 6.56
CA CYS A 483 30.90 -17.33 7.19
C CYS A 483 30.47 -18.33 6.10
N PRO A 484 31.37 -18.79 5.20
CA PRO A 484 30.96 -19.70 4.12
C PRO A 484 30.46 -21.06 4.65
N ASP A 485 30.99 -21.52 5.78
CA ASP A 485 30.66 -22.80 6.42
C ASP A 485 29.92 -22.60 7.77
N ALA A 486 29.36 -21.42 8.03
CA ALA A 486 28.68 -21.11 9.29
C ALA A 486 27.54 -20.11 9.10
N VAL A 487 26.65 -19.97 10.08
CA VAL A 487 25.55 -19.00 10.00
C VAL A 487 25.86 -17.78 10.84
N TRP A 488 25.93 -16.59 10.23
CA TRP A 488 26.14 -15.37 10.97
C TRP A 488 24.92 -15.02 11.85
N ASN A 489 25.19 -14.65 13.11
CA ASN A 489 24.20 -14.19 14.07
C ASN A 489 24.70 -12.95 14.82
N PHE A 490 23.82 -11.94 14.93
CA PHE A 490 24.12 -10.70 15.64
C PHE A 490 24.19 -10.95 17.16
N PRO A 491 25.15 -10.38 17.92
CA PRO A 491 26.00 -9.25 17.53
C PRO A 491 27.27 -9.53 16.72
N ASN A 492 27.96 -10.67 16.79
CA ASN A 492 29.28 -10.80 16.13
C ASN A 492 29.81 -12.25 15.98
N ARG A 493 28.98 -13.28 15.80
CA ARG A 493 29.51 -14.65 15.70
C ARG A 493 29.00 -15.39 14.47
N CYS A 494 29.93 -15.98 13.71
CA CYS A 494 29.63 -17.12 12.85
C CYS A 494 29.32 -18.28 13.80
N VAL A 495 28.11 -18.80 13.73
CA VAL A 495 27.70 -19.97 14.52
C VAL A 495 28.08 -21.20 13.74
N ASP A 496 29.09 -21.90 14.23
CA ASP A 496 29.45 -23.22 13.71
C ASP A 496 28.30 -24.18 13.99
N VAL A 497 27.78 -24.78 12.93
CA VAL A 497 26.72 -25.78 13.05
C VAL A 497 27.39 -27.15 13.16
N PRO A 498 27.21 -27.86 14.29
CA PRO A 498 27.84 -29.16 14.46
C PRO A 498 27.30 -30.18 13.44
N ASN A 499 28.21 -30.92 12.80
CA ASN A 499 27.94 -32.09 11.94
C ASN A 499 27.33 -31.82 10.54
N PHE A 500 27.80 -30.79 9.83
CA PHE A 500 27.54 -30.59 8.40
C PHE A 500 28.77 -30.83 7.52
#